data_AF-A0A752X3V3-F1
#
_entry.id   AF-A0A752X3V3-F1
#
_cell.length_a   1.000
_cell.length_b   1.000
_cell.length_c   1.000
_cell.angle_alpha   90.00
_cell.angle_beta   90.00
_cell.angle_gamma   90.00
#
_symmetry.space_group_name_H-M   'P 1'
#
loop_
_entity.id
_entity.type
_entity.pdbx_description
1 polymer ?
#
loop_
_entity_poly.entity_id
_entity_poly.type
_entity_poly.pdbx_seq_one_letter_code
_entity_poly.pdbx_strand_id
1 'polypeptide(L)'
;NDADLDYLDKVANGTITDVDKNALTSRAFGRAAVITDVGISFAKELETAGQKWSLGVTPKYQRVDLFNYNVTVRDYDKDDFDGDKYHNTKNGFNADIGAYTDLNDNWTVGLVAQNIIPRSIDTKVVNGFKETFKVRPQATAGVSWHNDLFTTALDVDLTPASGFTSDSKRQFASVGAEFNAWKWAQLRAGYRQNMASNSGSAFTAGVGISPFDVVHIDVSGLVGTDHDYGAMAQLQFTF
;
A
#
# COMPACT_ATOMS: atom_id res chain seq x y z
N ASN A 1 -16.80 20.07 -15.10
CA ASN A 1 -17.05 21.53 -14.99
C ASN A 1 -18.56 21.73 -14.83
N ASP A 2 -19.03 22.76 -14.14
CA ASP A 2 -20.47 23.02 -13.92
C ASP A 2 -21.24 23.15 -15.25
N ALA A 3 -20.59 23.66 -16.30
CA ALA A 3 -21.15 23.72 -17.65
C ALA A 3 -21.37 22.33 -18.29
N ASP A 4 -20.53 21.34 -17.99
CA ASP A 4 -20.70 19.98 -18.51
C ASP A 4 -21.78 19.23 -17.72
N LEU A 5 -21.95 19.52 -16.41
CA LEU A 5 -23.02 18.96 -15.59
C LEU A 5 -24.39 19.50 -16.04
N ASP A 6 -24.50 20.80 -16.27
CA ASP A 6 -25.73 21.43 -16.82
C ASP A 6 -26.06 20.91 -18.22
N TYR A 7 -25.05 20.62 -19.04
CA TYR A 7 -25.23 19.98 -20.35
C TYR A 7 -25.76 18.54 -20.21
N LEU A 8 -25.19 17.73 -19.31
CA LEU A 8 -25.62 16.37 -19.04
C LEU A 8 -27.03 16.30 -18.43
N ASP A 9 -27.39 17.23 -17.56
CA ASP A 9 -28.74 17.34 -16.99
C ASP A 9 -29.78 17.66 -18.08
N LYS A 10 -29.43 18.51 -19.04
CA LYS A 10 -30.26 18.82 -20.22
C LYS A 10 -30.40 17.66 -21.20
N VAL A 11 -29.42 16.76 -21.26
CA VAL A 11 -29.55 15.48 -22.00
C VAL A 11 -30.45 14.51 -21.21
N ALA A 12 -30.22 14.36 -19.91
CA ALA A 12 -30.95 13.43 -19.05
C ALA A 12 -32.44 13.76 -18.91
N ASN A 13 -32.79 15.05 -18.92
CA ASN A 13 -34.17 15.51 -18.88
C ASN A 13 -34.84 15.60 -20.28
N GLY A 14 -34.14 15.19 -21.35
CA GLY A 14 -34.65 15.13 -22.71
C GLY A 14 -34.73 16.48 -23.45
N THR A 15 -34.18 17.55 -22.89
CA THR A 15 -34.10 18.87 -23.56
C THR A 15 -33.14 18.86 -24.74
N ILE A 16 -32.08 18.05 -24.67
CA ILE A 16 -31.12 17.79 -25.73
C ILE A 16 -31.27 16.34 -26.17
N THR A 17 -31.74 16.14 -27.40
CA THR A 17 -31.97 14.81 -27.98
C THR A 17 -30.83 14.35 -28.89
N ASP A 18 -29.99 15.28 -29.37
CA ASP A 18 -28.79 15.00 -30.16
C ASP A 18 -27.57 15.46 -29.37
N VAL A 19 -26.74 14.50 -28.95
CA VAL A 19 -25.64 14.73 -28.03
C VAL A 19 -24.42 15.22 -28.81
N ASP A 20 -24.13 16.52 -28.74
CA ASP A 20 -22.88 17.09 -29.23
C ASP A 20 -21.75 16.83 -28.23
N LYS A 21 -20.96 15.80 -28.49
CA LYS A 21 -19.77 15.47 -27.69
C LYS A 21 -18.73 16.61 -27.66
N ASN A 22 -18.74 17.55 -28.61
CA ASN A 22 -17.84 18.71 -28.61
C ASN A 22 -18.18 19.75 -27.55
N ALA A 23 -19.39 19.70 -26.98
CA ALA A 23 -19.78 20.54 -25.85
C ALA A 23 -19.13 20.11 -24.54
N LEU A 24 -18.61 18.87 -24.46
CA LEU A 24 -17.96 18.32 -23.27
C LEU A 24 -16.47 18.68 -23.26
N THR A 25 -16.11 19.58 -22.35
CA THR A 25 -14.71 20.03 -22.17
C THR A 25 -13.99 19.35 -21.01
N SER A 26 -14.73 18.62 -20.16
CA SER A 26 -14.19 17.90 -19.02
C SER A 26 -13.14 16.87 -19.40
N ARG A 27 -12.09 16.78 -18.57
CA ARG A 27 -11.03 15.77 -18.65
C ARG A 27 -11.11 14.88 -17.42
N ALA A 28 -11.02 13.57 -17.64
CA ALA A 28 -10.84 12.61 -16.58
C ALA A 28 -9.34 12.41 -16.35
N PHE A 29 -8.89 12.61 -15.12
CA PHE A 29 -7.53 12.36 -14.69
C PHE A 29 -7.51 11.13 -13.79
N GLY A 30 -6.78 10.10 -14.21
CA GLY A 30 -6.58 8.87 -13.45
C GLY A 30 -5.12 8.48 -13.49
N ARG A 31 -4.53 8.20 -12.32
CA ARG A 31 -3.18 7.64 -12.24
C ARG A 31 -3.17 6.42 -11.36
N ALA A 32 -2.34 5.45 -11.72
CA ALA A 32 -2.14 4.24 -10.94
C ALA A 32 -0.67 3.85 -10.95
N ALA A 33 -0.22 3.23 -9.87
CA ALA A 33 1.11 2.64 -9.76
C ALA A 33 0.96 1.24 -9.19
N VAL A 34 1.54 0.25 -9.86
CA VAL A 34 1.60 -1.14 -9.41
C VAL A 34 3.07 -1.48 -9.23
N ILE A 35 3.43 -1.99 -8.06
CA ILE A 35 4.79 -2.44 -7.74
C ILE A 35 4.75 -3.95 -7.53
N THR A 36 5.62 -4.65 -8.24
CA THR A 36 5.79 -6.11 -8.13
C THR A 36 7.22 -6.40 -7.70
N ASP A 37 7.37 -7.02 -6.53
CA ASP A 37 8.66 -7.41 -5.96
C ASP A 37 8.83 -8.93 -6.01
N VAL A 38 10.02 -9.40 -6.40
CA VAL A 38 10.46 -10.79 -6.28
C VAL A 38 11.78 -10.79 -5.54
N GLY A 39 11.80 -11.30 -4.31
CA GLY A 39 12.97 -11.25 -3.43
C GLY A 39 13.33 -12.58 -2.79
N ILE A 40 14.57 -12.67 -2.31
CA ILE A 40 15.07 -13.80 -1.52
C ILE A 40 15.54 -13.24 -0.18
N SER A 41 14.99 -13.73 0.92
CA SER A 41 15.30 -13.27 2.27
C SER A 41 16.32 -14.16 2.96
N PHE A 42 17.31 -13.54 3.61
CA PHE A 42 18.30 -14.20 4.45
C PHE A 42 18.25 -13.58 5.84
N ALA A 43 18.32 -14.39 6.88
CA ALA A 43 18.37 -13.92 8.26
C ALA A 43 19.47 -14.65 9.03
N LYS A 44 20.09 -13.95 9.99
CA LYS A 44 21.10 -14.50 10.87
C LYS A 44 20.96 -13.95 12.28
N GLU A 45 20.94 -14.85 13.25
CA GLU A 45 21.05 -14.50 14.67
C GLU A 45 22.52 -14.27 15.04
N LEU A 46 22.77 -13.19 15.77
CA LEU A 46 24.06 -12.80 16.33
C LEU A 46 23.88 -12.49 17.81
N GLU A 47 24.80 -12.95 18.64
CA GLU A 47 24.83 -12.59 20.05
C GLU A 47 25.87 -11.51 20.27
N THR A 48 25.49 -10.39 20.89
CA THR A 48 26.40 -9.30 21.22
C THR A 48 25.99 -8.67 22.54
N ALA A 49 26.96 -8.49 23.45
CA ALA A 49 26.73 -7.92 24.78
C ALA A 49 25.64 -8.65 25.61
N GLY A 50 25.53 -9.97 25.45
CA GLY A 50 24.53 -10.79 26.15
C GLY A 50 23.11 -10.67 25.59
N GLN A 51 22.94 -9.95 24.48
CA GLN A 51 21.66 -9.76 23.78
C GLN A 51 21.69 -10.47 22.43
N LYS A 52 20.60 -11.17 22.09
CA LYS A 52 20.44 -11.82 20.79
C LYS A 52 19.79 -10.88 19.80
N TRP A 53 20.47 -10.65 18.67
CA TRP A 53 20.01 -9.81 17.58
C TRP A 53 19.79 -10.66 16.34
N SER A 54 18.62 -10.58 15.75
CA SER A 54 18.35 -11.20 14.46
C SER A 54 18.44 -10.13 13.37
N LEU A 55 19.34 -10.34 12.41
CA LEU A 55 19.56 -9.44 11.27
C LEU A 55 19.07 -10.10 9.99
N GLY A 56 18.25 -9.39 9.22
CA GLY A 56 17.68 -9.83 7.95
C GLY A 56 18.08 -8.93 6.79
N VAL A 57 18.26 -9.53 5.61
CA VAL A 57 18.43 -8.82 4.33
C VAL A 57 17.64 -9.53 3.24
N THR A 58 16.97 -8.75 2.40
CA THR A 58 16.15 -9.25 1.30
C THR A 58 16.50 -8.49 0.03
N PRO A 59 17.49 -8.95 -0.77
CA PRO A 59 17.62 -8.50 -2.15
C PRO A 59 16.35 -8.83 -2.94
N LYS A 60 15.89 -7.87 -3.76
CA LYS A 60 14.69 -8.04 -4.59
C LYS A 60 14.81 -7.41 -5.97
N TYR A 61 14.22 -8.09 -6.95
CA TYR A 61 13.92 -7.54 -8.26
C TYR A 61 12.56 -6.86 -8.20
N GLN A 62 12.50 -5.59 -8.61
CA GLN A 62 11.32 -4.75 -8.50
C GLN A 62 10.91 -4.19 -9.87
N ARG A 63 9.70 -4.56 -10.30
CA ARG A 63 9.00 -4.00 -11.46
C ARG A 63 7.99 -2.96 -10.98
N VAL A 64 7.95 -1.81 -11.65
CA VAL A 64 6.99 -0.73 -11.39
C VAL A 64 6.25 -0.41 -12.68
N ASP A 65 4.94 -0.60 -12.66
CA ASP A 65 4.01 -0.29 -13.74
C ASP A 65 3.24 0.98 -13.40
N LEU A 66 3.42 2.03 -14.20
CA LEU A 66 2.74 3.32 -14.02
C LEU A 66 1.72 3.55 -15.13
N PHE A 67 0.52 3.96 -14.73
CA PHE A 67 -0.59 4.29 -15.59
C PHE A 67 -0.92 5.77 -15.48
N ASN A 68 -1.05 6.44 -16.61
CA ASN A 68 -1.45 7.85 -16.69
C ASN A 68 -2.58 8.01 -17.72
N TYR A 69 -3.80 8.11 -17.23
CA TYR A 69 -4.99 8.37 -18.02
C TYR A 69 -5.37 9.85 -17.88
N ASN A 70 -5.19 10.59 -18.96
CA ASN A 70 -5.60 11.99 -19.06
C ASN A 70 -6.34 12.17 -20.38
N VAL A 71 -7.62 11.80 -20.39
CA VAL A 71 -8.45 11.75 -21.60
C VAL A 71 -9.60 12.76 -21.45
N THR A 72 -9.85 13.53 -22.51
CA THR A 72 -11.04 14.38 -22.62
C THR A 72 -12.27 13.48 -22.76
N VAL A 73 -13.37 13.75 -22.04
CA VAL A 73 -14.60 12.92 -22.09
C VAL A 73 -15.12 12.76 -23.53
N ARG A 74 -14.83 13.73 -24.39
CA ARG A 74 -15.13 13.73 -25.83
C ARG A 74 -14.53 12.56 -26.62
N ASP A 75 -13.34 12.10 -26.27
CA ASP A 75 -12.56 11.13 -27.05
C ASP A 75 -12.59 9.72 -26.41
N TYR A 76 -13.64 9.41 -25.63
CA TYR A 76 -13.82 8.08 -25.02
C TYR A 76 -14.21 7.05 -26.10
N ASP A 77 -13.23 6.27 -26.55
CA ASP A 77 -13.41 5.06 -27.35
C ASP A 77 -13.02 3.85 -26.51
N LYS A 78 -13.85 2.80 -26.51
CA LYS A 78 -13.67 1.62 -25.62
C LYS A 78 -12.48 0.73 -26.02
N ASP A 79 -11.96 0.94 -27.23
CA ASP A 79 -11.00 0.03 -27.88
C ASP A 79 -9.52 0.44 -27.69
N ASP A 80 -9.24 1.58 -27.05
CA ASP A 80 -7.86 2.12 -26.90
C ASP A 80 -7.21 1.75 -25.54
N PHE A 81 -7.84 0.86 -24.77
CA PHE A 81 -7.37 0.41 -23.45
C PHE A 81 -6.23 -0.63 -23.51
N ASP A 82 -5.98 -1.22 -24.69
CA ASP A 82 -4.98 -2.28 -24.91
C ASP A 82 -3.64 -1.78 -25.49
N GLY A 83 -3.47 -0.45 -25.65
CA GLY A 83 -2.26 0.12 -26.25
C GLY A 83 -1.23 0.58 -25.23
N ASP A 84 0.05 0.22 -25.44
CA ASP A 84 1.26 0.73 -24.75
C ASP A 84 1.32 2.26 -24.54
N LYS A 85 0.42 3.06 -25.13
CA LYS A 85 0.42 4.53 -25.11
C LYS A 85 0.29 5.14 -23.71
N TYR A 86 -0.37 4.48 -22.75
CA TYR A 86 -0.69 5.05 -21.41
C TYR A 86 0.07 4.40 -20.24
N HIS A 87 0.94 3.43 -20.53
CA HIS A 87 1.63 2.60 -19.55
C HIS A 87 3.15 2.75 -19.68
N ASN A 88 3.84 2.95 -18.55
CA ASN A 88 5.31 2.85 -18.46
C ASN A 88 5.71 1.76 -17.47
N THR A 89 6.54 0.83 -17.92
CA THR A 89 7.09 -0.25 -17.09
C THR A 89 8.57 -0.02 -16.86
N LYS A 90 8.99 0.00 -15.59
CA LYS A 90 10.41 0.10 -15.24
C LYS A 90 10.82 -0.99 -14.25
N ASN A 91 11.86 -1.72 -14.66
CA ASN A 91 12.47 -2.76 -13.86
C ASN A 91 13.73 -2.25 -13.16
N GLY A 92 14.12 -2.91 -12.07
CA GLY A 92 15.45 -2.77 -11.48
C GLY A 92 15.55 -3.52 -10.15
N PHE A 93 16.64 -3.29 -9.44
CA PHE A 93 16.92 -3.98 -8.18
C PHE A 93 16.67 -3.06 -6.97
N ASN A 94 16.28 -3.68 -5.87
CA ASN A 94 16.16 -3.04 -4.57
C ASN A 94 16.59 -4.04 -3.49
N ALA A 95 16.60 -3.60 -2.24
CA ALA A 95 16.79 -4.48 -1.10
C ALA A 95 16.07 -3.92 0.12
N ASP A 96 15.76 -4.83 1.05
CA ASP A 96 15.23 -4.52 2.36
C ASP A 96 16.24 -5.04 3.41
N ILE A 97 16.35 -4.35 4.54
CA ILE A 97 17.17 -4.76 5.69
C ILE A 97 16.33 -4.63 6.96
N GLY A 98 16.52 -5.54 7.90
CA GLY A 98 15.79 -5.52 9.16
C GLY A 98 16.64 -6.04 10.31
N ALA A 99 16.32 -5.58 11.51
CA ALA A 99 16.88 -6.08 12.74
C ALA A 99 15.79 -6.16 13.80
N TYR A 100 15.81 -7.19 14.63
CA TYR A 100 14.99 -7.24 15.85
C TYR A 100 15.73 -7.89 17.00
N THR A 101 15.26 -7.63 18.21
CA THR A 101 15.76 -8.27 19.43
C THR A 101 14.65 -8.39 20.48
N ASP A 102 14.66 -9.49 21.22
CA ASP A 102 13.79 -9.72 22.36
C ASP A 102 14.45 -9.16 23.62
N LEU A 103 13.91 -8.06 24.15
CA LEU A 103 14.42 -7.41 25.35
C LEU A 103 14.25 -8.28 26.60
N ASN A 104 13.21 -9.12 26.60
CA ASN A 104 12.88 -10.15 27.59
C ASN A 104 11.85 -11.11 26.99
N ASP A 105 11.31 -12.02 27.79
CA ASP A 105 10.35 -13.06 27.36
C ASP A 105 9.04 -12.53 26.75
N ASN A 106 8.74 -11.23 26.90
CA ASN A 106 7.49 -10.65 26.43
C ASN A 106 7.67 -9.46 25.48
N TRP A 107 8.82 -8.79 25.50
CA TRP A 107 9.03 -7.54 24.76
C TRP A 107 10.00 -7.73 23.60
N THR A 108 9.55 -7.40 22.39
CA THR A 108 10.40 -7.38 21.19
C THR A 108 10.46 -5.97 20.63
N VAL A 109 11.63 -5.56 20.16
CA VAL A 109 11.82 -4.32 19.40
C VAL A 109 12.42 -4.62 18.04
N GLY A 110 12.00 -3.85 17.03
CA GLY A 110 12.43 -4.05 15.66
C GLY A 110 12.64 -2.73 14.90
N LEU A 111 13.49 -2.80 13.89
CA LEU A 111 13.70 -1.74 12.92
C LEU A 111 13.83 -2.39 11.54
N VAL A 112 13.06 -1.90 10.58
CA VAL A 112 13.16 -2.32 9.18
C VAL A 112 13.35 -1.11 8.29
N ALA A 113 14.18 -1.26 7.26
CA ALA A 113 14.30 -0.31 6.15
C ALA A 113 14.05 -1.06 4.85
N GLN A 114 12.94 -0.75 4.21
CA GLN A 114 12.53 -1.30 2.93
C GLN A 114 12.88 -0.35 1.80
N ASN A 115 13.04 -0.90 0.59
CA ASN A 115 13.31 -0.15 -0.63
C ASN A 115 14.55 0.77 -0.51
N ILE A 116 15.64 0.26 0.06
CA ILE A 116 16.84 1.07 0.40
C ILE A 116 17.52 1.73 -0.81
N ILE A 117 17.22 1.27 -2.03
CA ILE A 117 17.68 1.88 -3.28
C ILE A 117 16.57 2.80 -3.82
N PRO A 118 16.68 4.14 -3.66
CA PRO A 118 15.66 5.08 -4.12
C PRO A 118 15.58 5.14 -5.65
N ARG A 119 14.37 5.28 -6.19
CA ARG A 119 14.14 5.44 -7.64
C ARG A 119 13.03 6.43 -7.94
N SER A 120 13.21 7.23 -8.98
CA SER A 120 12.17 8.10 -9.53
C SER A 120 11.82 7.63 -10.93
N ILE A 121 10.54 7.39 -11.19
CA ILE A 121 10.05 6.82 -12.44
C ILE A 121 8.94 7.74 -12.93
N ASP A 122 9.15 8.30 -14.12
CA ASP A 122 8.18 9.17 -14.75
C ASP A 122 7.10 8.35 -15.45
N THR A 123 5.85 8.81 -15.41
CA THR A 123 4.80 8.30 -16.28
C THR A 123 5.08 8.70 -17.72
N LYS A 124 4.38 8.07 -18.68
CA LYS A 124 4.34 8.62 -20.04
C LYS A 124 3.70 10.01 -20.04
N VAL A 125 4.18 10.85 -20.95
CA VAL A 125 3.61 12.19 -21.18
C VAL A 125 2.31 11.99 -21.96
N VAL A 126 1.19 12.39 -21.37
CA VAL A 126 -0.14 12.32 -22.00
C VAL A 126 -0.73 13.72 -21.98
N ASN A 127 -1.02 14.28 -23.15
CA ASN A 127 -1.54 15.64 -23.33
C ASN A 127 -0.67 16.74 -22.67
N GLY A 128 0.65 16.55 -22.67
CA GLY A 128 1.61 17.48 -22.07
C GLY A 128 1.79 17.33 -20.55
N PHE A 129 1.04 16.43 -19.91
CA PHE A 129 1.14 16.17 -18.47
C PHE A 129 1.97 14.92 -18.19
N LYS A 130 2.84 15.02 -17.18
CA LYS A 130 3.72 13.95 -16.71
C LYS A 130 3.71 13.95 -15.18
N GLU A 131 3.64 12.77 -14.60
CA GLU A 131 3.76 12.57 -13.16
C GLU A 131 5.04 11.77 -12.85
N THR A 132 5.56 11.93 -11.64
CA THR A 132 6.75 11.19 -11.19
C THR A 132 6.41 10.38 -9.95
N PHE A 133 6.47 9.06 -10.08
CA PHE A 133 6.35 8.13 -8.97
C PHE A 133 7.72 7.92 -8.31
N LYS A 134 7.78 8.04 -6.98
CA LYS A 134 9.01 7.84 -6.21
C LYS A 134 8.90 6.57 -5.38
N VAL A 135 9.77 5.60 -5.69
CA VAL A 135 10.12 4.51 -4.78
C VAL A 135 11.08 5.08 -3.76
N ARG A 136 10.61 5.26 -2.52
CA ARG A 136 11.35 5.86 -1.41
C ARG A 136 11.85 4.77 -0.46
N PRO A 137 13.03 4.94 0.15
CA PRO A 137 13.42 4.17 1.32
C PRO A 137 12.42 4.40 2.47
N GLN A 138 11.85 3.31 2.97
CA GLN A 138 10.81 3.29 3.99
C GLN A 138 11.36 2.64 5.25
N ALA A 139 11.60 3.43 6.29
CA ALA A 139 12.07 2.95 7.58
C ALA A 139 10.91 2.94 8.57
N THR A 140 10.76 1.85 9.33
CA THR A 140 9.72 1.67 10.34
C THR A 140 10.34 1.06 11.58
N ALA A 141 10.07 1.65 12.74
CA ALA A 141 10.45 1.11 14.05
C ALA A 141 9.21 0.54 14.74
N GLY A 142 9.36 -0.59 15.40
CA GLY A 142 8.27 -1.31 16.06
C GLY A 142 8.66 -1.79 17.44
N VAL A 143 7.67 -1.85 18.33
CA VAL A 143 7.75 -2.53 19.62
C VAL A 143 6.52 -3.40 19.79
N SER A 144 6.70 -4.61 20.28
CA SER A 144 5.60 -5.49 20.64
C SER A 144 5.75 -6.02 22.05
N TRP A 145 4.59 -6.31 22.65
CA TRP A 145 4.49 -7.07 23.88
C TRP A 145 3.59 -8.27 23.65
N HIS A 146 4.00 -9.47 24.06
CA HIS A 146 3.24 -10.70 23.87
C HIS A 146 3.22 -11.61 25.11
N ASN A 147 2.18 -12.42 25.21
CA ASN A 147 2.08 -13.60 26.06
C ASN A 147 1.38 -14.73 25.28
N ASP A 148 1.02 -15.83 25.94
CA ASP A 148 0.41 -16.99 25.29
C ASP A 148 -0.95 -16.71 24.61
N LEU A 149 -1.65 -15.66 25.01
CA LEU A 149 -3.03 -15.37 24.60
C LEU A 149 -3.18 -14.05 23.83
N PHE A 150 -2.32 -13.08 24.09
CA PHE A 150 -2.40 -11.71 23.57
C PHE A 150 -1.04 -11.23 23.06
N THR A 151 -1.07 -10.55 21.91
CA THR A 151 0.04 -9.75 21.40
C THR A 151 -0.45 -8.34 21.15
N THR A 152 0.36 -7.35 21.50
CA THR A 152 0.12 -5.94 21.18
C THR A 152 1.35 -5.37 20.49
N ALA A 153 1.16 -4.47 19.53
CA ALA A 153 2.25 -3.88 18.79
C ALA A 153 1.99 -2.40 18.56
N LEU A 154 3.08 -1.63 18.54
CA LEU A 154 3.11 -0.23 18.13
C LEU A 154 4.22 -0.07 17.09
N ASP A 155 3.85 0.49 15.94
CA ASP A 155 4.76 0.74 14.83
C ASP A 155 4.72 2.22 14.44
N VAL A 156 5.89 2.78 14.15
CA VAL A 156 6.03 4.16 13.67
C VAL A 156 6.91 4.16 12.42
N ASP A 157 6.31 4.59 11.31
CA ASP A 157 7.06 4.91 10.11
C ASP A 157 7.98 6.11 10.43
N LEU A 158 9.28 5.95 10.25
CA LEU A 158 10.30 6.98 10.41
C LEU A 158 10.49 7.79 9.13
N THR A 159 10.15 7.23 7.98
CA THR A 159 10.18 7.92 6.69
C THR A 159 8.87 7.79 5.92
N PRO A 160 8.57 8.73 5.00
CA PRO A 160 7.34 8.68 4.22
C PRO A 160 7.27 7.51 3.23
N ALA A 161 6.07 7.01 3.00
CA ALA A 161 5.78 5.98 2.02
C ALA A 161 6.11 6.39 0.57
N SER A 162 6.32 5.38 -0.28
CA SER A 162 6.43 5.55 -1.74
C SER A 162 5.10 6.07 -2.33
N GLY A 163 5.16 6.85 -3.42
CA GLY A 163 3.99 7.52 -3.98
C GLY A 163 4.33 8.55 -5.07
N PHE A 164 3.32 9.15 -5.70
CA PHE A 164 3.56 10.23 -6.65
C PHE A 164 4.12 11.46 -5.95
N THR A 165 4.91 12.25 -6.68
CA THR A 165 5.59 13.43 -6.11
C THR A 165 4.60 14.54 -5.76
N SER A 166 3.48 14.63 -6.47
CA SER A 166 2.39 15.56 -6.19
C SER A 166 1.50 15.16 -5.01
N ASP A 167 1.56 13.89 -4.58
CA ASP A 167 0.75 13.41 -3.46
C ASP A 167 1.30 13.95 -2.14
N SER A 168 0.38 14.20 -1.21
CA SER A 168 0.73 14.38 0.19
C SER A 168 1.49 13.14 0.69
N LYS A 169 2.56 13.40 1.44
CA LYS A 169 3.34 12.33 2.09
C LYS A 169 2.44 11.60 3.09
N ARG A 170 2.65 10.30 3.20
CA ARG A 170 1.98 9.43 4.18
C ARG A 170 3.03 8.77 5.05
N GLN A 171 2.85 8.83 6.35
CA GLN A 171 3.74 8.27 7.36
C GLN A 171 2.88 7.90 8.55
N PHE A 172 2.79 6.63 8.90
CA PHE A 172 1.81 6.17 9.88
C PHE A 172 2.43 5.88 11.24
N ALA A 173 1.69 6.20 12.30
CA ALA A 173 1.79 5.51 13.57
C ALA A 173 0.63 4.53 13.67
N SER A 174 0.92 3.29 14.04
CA SER A 174 -0.07 2.21 14.11
C SER A 174 0.01 1.52 15.46
N VAL A 175 -1.14 1.11 15.97
CA VAL A 175 -1.27 0.25 17.14
C VAL A 175 -2.18 -0.92 16.80
N GLY A 176 -1.80 -2.11 17.21
CA GLY A 176 -2.54 -3.33 16.94
C GLY A 176 -2.57 -4.26 18.14
N ALA A 177 -3.59 -5.11 18.19
CA ALA A 177 -3.70 -6.20 19.13
C ALA A 177 -4.15 -7.47 18.39
N GLU A 178 -3.58 -8.59 18.80
CA GLU A 178 -3.95 -9.94 18.40
C GLU A 178 -4.37 -10.72 19.64
N PHE A 179 -5.48 -11.45 19.52
CA PHE A 179 -5.94 -12.43 20.48
C PHE A 179 -5.87 -13.82 19.84
N ASN A 180 -5.13 -14.73 20.44
CA ASN A 180 -4.93 -16.09 19.93
C ASN A 180 -5.77 -17.09 20.73
N ALA A 181 -6.94 -17.44 20.19
CA ALA A 181 -7.86 -18.38 20.80
C ALA A 181 -7.55 -19.81 20.32
N TRP A 182 -7.25 -20.71 21.28
CA TRP A 182 -7.09 -22.15 21.04
C TRP A 182 -5.99 -22.53 20.02
N LYS A 183 -5.02 -21.63 19.76
CA LYS A 183 -3.91 -21.79 18.79
C LYS A 183 -4.28 -21.86 17.31
N TRP A 184 -5.54 -22.14 16.99
CA TRP A 184 -6.01 -22.26 15.60
C TRP A 184 -6.89 -21.09 15.16
N ALA A 185 -7.29 -20.18 16.05
CA ALA A 185 -8.12 -19.02 15.71
C ALA A 185 -7.50 -17.73 16.26
N GLN A 186 -7.27 -16.75 15.40
CA GLN A 186 -6.71 -15.46 15.78
C GLN A 186 -7.67 -14.34 15.42
N LEU A 187 -7.86 -13.40 16.35
CA LEU A 187 -8.61 -12.17 16.14
C LEU A 187 -7.64 -11.00 16.20
N ARG A 188 -7.68 -10.13 15.19
CA ARG A 188 -6.81 -8.96 15.09
C ARG A 188 -7.64 -7.71 14.98
N ALA A 189 -7.21 -6.66 15.66
CA ALA A 189 -7.76 -5.33 15.51
C ALA A 189 -6.63 -4.31 15.58
N GLY A 190 -6.79 -3.20 14.88
CA GLY A 190 -5.79 -2.16 14.88
C GLY A 190 -6.32 -0.80 14.49
N TYR A 191 -5.49 0.20 14.73
CA TYR A 191 -5.72 1.58 14.33
C TYR A 191 -4.42 2.16 13.80
N ARG A 192 -4.50 2.90 12.70
CA ARG A 192 -3.38 3.67 12.16
C ARG A 192 -3.79 5.12 11.96
N GLN A 193 -2.85 6.03 12.22
CA GLN A 193 -2.98 7.46 12.03
C GLN A 193 -1.86 7.94 11.12
N ASN A 194 -2.20 8.62 10.02
CA ASN A 194 -1.19 9.36 9.27
C ASN A 194 -0.70 10.54 10.14
N MET A 195 0.61 10.59 10.37
CA MET A 195 1.29 11.65 11.11
C MET A 195 1.74 12.80 10.20
N ALA A 196 1.80 12.56 8.89
CA ALA A 196 2.18 13.57 7.91
C ALA A 196 1.02 14.52 7.54
N SER A 197 -0.22 14.18 7.91
CA SER A 197 -1.41 15.02 7.71
C SER A 197 -2.46 14.75 8.79
N ASN A 198 -3.38 15.70 9.01
CA ASN A 198 -4.50 15.51 9.95
C ASN A 198 -5.60 14.56 9.43
N SER A 199 -5.51 14.10 8.17
CA SER A 199 -6.40 13.12 7.55
C SER A 199 -5.64 11.82 7.22
N GLY A 200 -6.37 10.73 6.96
CA GLY A 200 -5.80 9.41 6.67
C GLY A 200 -5.62 8.53 7.90
N SER A 201 -6.64 8.45 8.76
CA SER A 201 -6.70 7.42 9.81
C SER A 201 -7.56 6.24 9.38
N ALA A 202 -7.27 5.05 9.92
CA ALA A 202 -8.06 3.87 9.61
C ALA A 202 -8.07 2.84 10.74
N PHE A 203 -9.23 2.20 10.90
CA PHE A 203 -9.40 1.02 11.73
C PHE A 203 -9.25 -0.24 10.88
N THR A 204 -8.66 -1.26 11.48
CA THR A 204 -8.52 -2.59 10.88
C THR A 204 -9.11 -3.65 11.79
N ALA A 205 -9.68 -4.68 11.17
CA ALA A 205 -10.13 -5.87 11.86
C ALA A 205 -9.85 -7.09 10.99
N GLY A 206 -9.43 -8.19 11.60
CA GLY A 206 -9.06 -9.40 10.89
C GLY A 206 -9.30 -10.66 11.70
N VAL A 207 -9.48 -11.75 10.97
CA VAL A 207 -9.66 -13.11 11.47
C VAL A 207 -8.66 -14.02 10.78
N GLY A 208 -7.94 -14.81 11.56
CA GLY A 208 -7.03 -15.85 11.11
C GLY A 208 -7.52 -17.20 11.58
N ILE A 209 -7.40 -18.22 10.72
CA ILE A 209 -7.59 -19.61 11.11
C ILE A 209 -6.42 -20.48 10.63
N SER A 210 -5.91 -21.30 11.53
CA SER A 210 -4.75 -22.17 11.30
C SER A 210 -5.00 -23.62 11.72
N PRO A 211 -5.92 -24.36 11.05
CA PRO A 211 -6.19 -25.75 11.41
C PRO A 211 -4.94 -26.62 11.30
N PHE A 212 -4.59 -27.28 12.41
CA PHE A 212 -3.44 -28.18 12.55
C PHE A 212 -2.07 -27.55 12.25
N ASP A 213 -1.97 -26.21 12.25
CA ASP A 213 -0.77 -25.44 11.88
C ASP A 213 -0.27 -25.68 10.43
N VAL A 214 -1.04 -26.37 9.59
CA VAL A 214 -0.69 -26.72 8.21
C VAL A 214 -1.21 -25.69 7.21
N VAL A 215 -2.45 -25.24 7.38
CA VAL A 215 -3.09 -24.26 6.50
C VAL A 215 -3.34 -23.02 7.33
N HIS A 216 -2.97 -21.85 6.83
CA HIS A 216 -3.17 -20.56 7.48
C HIS A 216 -3.99 -19.69 6.54
N ILE A 217 -5.18 -19.29 6.98
CA ILE A 217 -6.09 -18.43 6.21
C ILE A 217 -6.34 -17.18 7.03
N ASP A 218 -6.00 -16.02 6.49
CA ASP A 218 -6.24 -14.74 7.13
C ASP A 218 -7.07 -13.84 6.22
N VAL A 219 -8.09 -13.22 6.79
CA VAL A 219 -8.90 -12.20 6.12
C VAL A 219 -8.97 -10.98 6.99
N SER A 220 -8.73 -9.81 6.41
CA SER A 220 -8.75 -8.53 7.12
C SER A 220 -9.47 -7.46 6.30
N GLY A 221 -10.14 -6.56 7.01
CA GLY A 221 -10.76 -5.36 6.46
C GLY A 221 -10.15 -4.10 7.06
N LEU A 222 -10.24 -3.01 6.30
CA LEU A 222 -9.82 -1.67 6.69
C LEU A 222 -10.92 -0.67 6.35
N VAL A 223 -11.21 0.23 7.29
CA VAL A 223 -12.11 1.37 7.10
C VAL A 223 -11.42 2.64 7.59
N GLY A 224 -11.25 3.59 6.68
CA GLY A 224 -10.61 4.88 6.92
C GLY A 224 -11.59 6.04 6.99
N THR A 225 -11.13 7.15 7.56
CA THR A 225 -11.92 8.38 7.74
C THR A 225 -12.23 9.12 6.44
N ASP A 226 -11.46 8.88 5.38
CA ASP A 226 -11.57 9.59 4.09
C ASP A 226 -12.25 8.75 2.99
N HIS A 227 -13.22 7.90 3.36
CA HIS A 227 -13.84 6.90 2.47
C HIS A 227 -12.85 5.88 1.91
N ASP A 228 -11.75 5.64 2.63
CA ASP A 228 -10.78 4.61 2.32
C ASP A 228 -11.29 3.26 2.82
N TYR A 229 -11.52 2.31 1.92
CA TYR A 229 -11.88 0.94 2.28
C TYR A 229 -10.85 -0.03 1.70
N GLY A 230 -10.47 -1.02 2.49
CA GLY A 230 -9.52 -2.04 2.07
C GLY A 230 -9.95 -3.41 2.55
N ALA A 231 -9.56 -4.43 1.80
CA ALA A 231 -9.66 -5.82 2.21
C ALA A 231 -8.35 -6.52 1.85
N MET A 232 -7.97 -7.48 2.68
CA MET A 232 -6.80 -8.33 2.48
C MET A 232 -7.22 -9.77 2.75
N ALA A 233 -6.74 -10.69 1.92
CA ALA A 233 -6.82 -12.11 2.17
C ALA A 233 -5.44 -12.73 1.95
N GLN A 234 -5.04 -13.64 2.83
CA GLN A 234 -3.80 -14.38 2.76
C GLN A 234 -4.08 -15.86 2.98
N LEU A 235 -3.36 -16.69 2.22
CA LEU A 235 -3.37 -18.14 2.33
C LEU A 235 -1.93 -18.62 2.37
N GLN A 236 -1.57 -19.42 3.37
CA GLN A 236 -0.26 -20.02 3.53
C GLN A 236 -0.38 -21.51 3.86
N PHE A 237 0.59 -22.28 3.37
CA PHE A 237 0.74 -23.70 3.67
C PHE A 237 2.10 -23.95 4.31
N THR A 238 2.13 -24.74 5.38
CA THR A 238 3.34 -25.21 6.05
C THR A 238 3.47 -26.71 5.81
N PHE A 239 4.64 -27.17 5.39
CA PHE A 239 4.93 -28.58 5.08
C PHE A 239 6.25 -29.04 5.72
#